data_AF-A0A432HKR8-F1
#
_entry.id   AF-A0A432HKR8-F1
#
_cell.length_a   1.000
_cell.length_b   1.000
_cell.length_c   1.000
_cell.angle_alpha   90.00
_cell.angle_beta   90.00
_cell.angle_gamma   90.00
#
_symmetry.space_group_name_H-M   'P 1'
#
loop_
_entity.id
_entity.type
_entity.pdbx_description
1 polymer ?
#
loop_
_entity_poly.entity_id
_entity_poly.type
_entity_poly.pdbx_seq_one_letter_code
_entity_poly.pdbx_strand_id
1 'polypeptide(L)'
;MEAMSSIFTDIDAETAVLILPELIMLTGVLTMILIPNLGDATMRIPLTTTRVPILFGGTRFATTSNPKMPNQIALATFGLALASAFLFLGDEGDVGNTLHVDAFSRIFTMIFTAALLLVSVATTHRLPARPKVTPPIESDSSARADMKVNALIDNRRQV
;
A
#
# COMPACT_ATOMS: atom_id res chain seq x y z
N MET A 1 -10.52 31.23 -0.05
CA MET A 1 -10.61 29.86 0.48
C MET A 1 -11.69 29.02 -0.24
N GLU A 2 -12.15 29.44 -1.43
CA GLU A 2 -13.14 28.71 -2.26
C GLU A 2 -12.51 27.93 -3.42
N ALA A 3 -11.30 28.28 -3.88
CA ALA A 3 -10.71 27.68 -5.07
C ALA A 3 -10.19 26.24 -4.90
N MET A 4 -10.21 25.68 -3.68
CA MET A 4 -9.82 24.28 -3.45
C MET A 4 -11.02 23.31 -3.38
N SER A 5 -12.26 23.80 -3.36
CA SER A 5 -13.43 22.91 -3.36
C SER A 5 -13.83 22.44 -4.76
N SER A 6 -13.48 23.18 -5.82
CA SER A 6 -14.02 22.97 -7.18
C SER A 6 -13.45 21.75 -7.91
N ILE A 7 -12.21 21.32 -7.64
CA ILE A 7 -11.60 20.20 -8.39
C ILE A 7 -12.30 18.86 -8.13
N PHE A 8 -12.92 18.69 -6.96
CA PHE A 8 -13.65 17.47 -6.61
C PHE A 8 -15.17 17.58 -6.85
N THR A 9 -15.69 18.77 -7.21
CA THR A 9 -17.14 18.98 -7.41
C THR A 9 -17.60 18.83 -8.87
N ASP A 10 -16.68 18.73 -9.82
CA ASP A 10 -16.99 18.63 -11.27
C ASP A 10 -16.95 17.19 -11.82
N ILE A 11 -16.75 16.16 -10.98
CA ILE A 11 -16.93 14.77 -11.39
C ILE A 11 -18.35 14.36 -11.03
N ASP A 12 -19.21 14.20 -12.04
CA ASP A 12 -20.56 13.68 -11.86
C ASP A 12 -20.49 12.30 -11.18
N ALA A 13 -21.43 12.02 -10.27
CA ALA A 13 -21.44 10.78 -9.50
C ALA A 13 -21.47 9.53 -10.42
N GLU A 14 -22.12 9.63 -11.58
CA GLU A 14 -22.16 8.58 -12.60
C GLU A 14 -20.76 8.34 -13.19
N THR A 15 -20.05 9.41 -13.56
CA THR A 15 -18.66 9.32 -14.04
C THR A 15 -17.74 8.73 -12.98
N ALA A 16 -17.90 9.11 -11.70
CA ALA A 16 -17.09 8.59 -10.60
C ALA A 16 -17.29 7.07 -10.41
N VAL A 17 -18.51 6.56 -10.61
CA VAL A 17 -18.78 5.12 -10.59
C VAL A 17 -18.15 4.43 -11.79
N LEU A 18 -18.18 5.06 -12.98
CA LEU A 18 -17.55 4.50 -14.17
C LEU A 18 -16.04 4.29 -13.99
N ILE A 19 -15.32 5.24 -13.38
CA ILE A 19 -13.86 5.16 -13.15
C ILE A 19 -13.46 4.69 -11.74
N LEU A 20 -14.39 4.05 -11.02
CA LEU A 20 -14.16 3.65 -9.63
C LEU A 20 -12.95 2.73 -9.45
N PRO A 21 -12.73 1.67 -10.27
CA PRO A 21 -11.54 0.82 -10.14
C PRO A 21 -10.24 1.61 -10.25
N GLU A 22 -10.18 2.58 -11.17
CA GLU A 22 -9.02 3.44 -11.40
C GLU A 22 -8.78 4.40 -10.23
N LEU A 23 -9.84 4.97 -9.66
CA LEU A 23 -9.75 5.82 -8.47
C LEU A 23 -9.29 5.04 -7.24
N ILE A 24 -9.74 3.80 -7.07
CA ILE A 24 -9.26 2.91 -6.01
C ILE A 24 -7.76 2.67 -6.18
N MET A 25 -7.29 2.35 -7.39
CA MET A 25 -5.86 2.16 -7.66
C MET A 25 -5.05 3.42 -7.38
N LEU A 26 -5.49 4.59 -7.86
CA LEU A 26 -4.82 5.87 -7.63
C LEU A 26 -4.69 6.16 -6.13
N THR A 27 -5.80 6.01 -5.40
CA THR A 27 -5.84 6.20 -3.95
C THR A 27 -4.92 5.21 -3.24
N GLY A 28 -4.88 3.96 -3.68
CA GLY A 28 -3.99 2.94 -3.11
C GLY A 28 -2.51 3.22 -3.34
N VAL A 29 -2.13 3.72 -4.52
CA VAL A 29 -0.74 4.16 -4.79
C VAL A 29 -0.36 5.32 -3.88
N LEU A 30 -1.22 6.34 -3.76
CA LEU A 30 -1.01 7.44 -2.83
C LEU A 30 -0.87 6.94 -1.39
N THR A 31 -1.75 6.03 -0.98
CA THR A 31 -1.74 5.43 0.36
C THR A 31 -0.45 4.66 0.62
N MET A 32 0.06 3.91 -0.38
CA MET A 32 1.30 3.16 -0.29
C MET A 32 2.55 4.05 -0.19
N ILE A 33 2.49 5.28 -0.70
CA ILE A 33 3.56 6.28 -0.56
C ILE A 33 3.45 6.98 0.80
N LEU A 34 2.25 7.42 1.17
CA LEU A 34 2.03 8.26 2.34
C LEU A 34 2.11 7.45 3.64
N ILE A 35 1.32 6.37 3.79
CA ILE A 35 1.18 5.65 5.07
C ILE A 35 2.52 5.09 5.57
N PRO A 36 3.31 4.35 4.78
CA PRO A 36 4.58 3.80 5.25
C PRO A 36 5.65 4.87 5.54
N ASN A 37 5.47 6.09 5.03
CA ASN A 37 6.38 7.22 5.18
C ASN A 37 5.98 8.20 6.31
N LEU A 38 4.84 7.98 6.96
CA LEU A 38 4.42 8.74 8.14
C LEU A 38 5.31 8.41 9.34
N GLY A 39 5.79 9.45 10.03
CA GLY A 39 6.67 9.32 11.20
C GLY A 39 6.82 10.62 11.98
N ASP A 40 7.52 10.55 13.11
CA ASP A 40 7.70 11.68 14.03
C ASP A 40 8.87 12.58 13.60
N ALA A 41 8.71 13.26 12.47
CA ALA A 41 9.64 14.29 12.02
C ALA A 41 9.30 15.63 12.66
N THR A 42 10.31 16.28 13.25
CA THR A 42 10.20 17.66 13.74
C THR A 42 11.23 18.56 13.06
N MET A 43 10.77 19.69 12.52
CA MET A 43 11.63 20.74 11.99
C MET A 43 11.75 21.87 12.99
N ARG A 44 12.98 22.36 13.13
CA ARG A 44 13.26 23.55 13.93
C ARG A 44 13.10 24.78 13.05
N ILE A 45 12.33 25.76 13.51
CA ILE A 45 12.34 27.08 12.89
C ILE A 45 13.63 27.77 13.36
N PRO A 46 14.52 28.20 12.46
CA PRO A 46 15.75 28.89 12.84
C PRO A 46 15.42 30.15 13.66
N LEU A 47 16.24 30.45 14.68
CA LEU A 47 16.05 31.52 15.69
C LEU A 47 14.94 31.29 16.74
N THR A 48 14.33 30.09 16.82
CA THR A 48 13.34 29.78 17.88
C THR A 48 13.56 28.40 18.51
N THR A 49 13.06 28.20 19.73
CA THR A 49 13.02 26.90 20.43
C THR A 49 11.84 26.02 19.99
N THR A 50 10.91 26.56 19.21
CA THR A 50 9.70 25.86 18.75
C THR A 50 10.02 24.83 17.67
N ARG A 51 9.55 23.60 17.86
CA ARG A 51 9.65 22.51 16.90
C ARG A 51 8.29 22.28 16.27
N VAL A 52 8.24 22.37 14.94
CA VAL A 52 7.02 22.11 14.17
C VAL A 52 7.05 20.65 13.68
N PRO A 53 6.01 19.86 13.94
CA PRO A 53 5.92 18.50 13.41
C PRO A 53 5.63 18.53 11.90
N ILE A 54 6.47 17.84 11.10
CA ILE A 54 6.25 17.67 9.65
C ILE A 54 5.53 16.34 9.37
N LEU A 55 5.44 15.41 10.34
CA LEU A 55 4.73 14.12 10.25
C LEU A 55 5.16 13.18 9.09
N PHE A 56 6.13 13.58 8.28
CA PHE A 56 6.76 12.81 7.20
C PHE A 56 8.23 12.59 7.52
N GLY A 57 8.63 11.32 7.70
CA GLY A 57 10.00 10.95 8.07
C GLY A 57 10.26 10.88 9.59
N GLY A 58 11.52 10.84 10.01
CA GLY A 58 11.89 10.65 11.42
C GLY A 58 11.75 9.19 11.89
N THR A 59 11.44 8.98 13.16
CA THR A 59 11.14 7.63 13.68
C THR A 59 9.73 7.23 13.28
N ARG A 60 9.58 6.10 12.57
CA ARG A 60 8.27 5.57 12.16
C ARG A 60 7.40 5.27 13.39
N PHE A 61 6.12 5.58 13.33
CA PHE A 61 5.16 5.20 14.38
C PHE A 61 5.05 3.67 14.47
N ALA A 62 4.74 3.11 15.64
CA ALA A 62 4.60 1.67 15.83
C ALA A 62 3.64 1.03 14.80
N THR A 63 2.55 1.74 14.48
CA THR A 63 1.54 1.34 13.48
C THR A 63 2.06 1.33 12.04
N THR A 64 2.98 2.21 11.66
CA THR A 64 3.54 2.32 10.29
C THR A 64 4.91 1.63 10.14
N SER A 65 5.46 1.13 11.26
CA SER A 65 6.79 0.51 11.32
C SER A 65 6.87 -0.90 10.70
N ASN A 66 5.74 -1.56 10.45
CA ASN A 66 5.74 -2.92 9.93
C ASN A 66 6.23 -2.93 8.46
N PRO A 67 7.32 -3.65 8.15
CA PRO A 67 7.90 -3.67 6.81
C PRO A 67 6.98 -4.27 5.74
N LYS A 68 5.93 -4.99 6.15
CA LYS A 68 4.93 -5.57 5.25
C LYS A 68 3.80 -4.61 4.87
N MET A 69 3.71 -3.44 5.54
CA MET A 69 2.63 -2.47 5.34
C MET A 69 2.43 -2.05 3.87
N PRO A 70 3.49 -1.73 3.09
CA PRO A 70 3.30 -1.35 1.69
C PRO A 70 2.65 -2.47 0.87
N ASN A 71 3.09 -3.71 1.07
CA ASN A 71 2.55 -4.88 0.36
C ASN A 71 1.11 -5.20 0.79
N GLN A 72 0.76 -5.00 2.06
CA GLN A 72 -0.62 -5.17 2.56
C GLN A 72 -1.57 -4.14 1.94
N ILE A 73 -1.12 -2.88 1.83
CA ILE A 73 -1.88 -1.81 1.15
C ILE A 73 -2.10 -2.16 -0.32
N ALA A 74 -1.05 -2.63 -1.02
CA ALA A 74 -1.15 -3.06 -2.42
C ALA A 74 -2.15 -4.20 -2.61
N LEU A 75 -2.08 -5.25 -1.77
CA LEU A 75 -2.99 -6.40 -1.84
C LEU A 75 -4.45 -5.97 -1.64
N ALA A 76 -4.71 -5.13 -0.64
CA ALA A 76 -6.05 -4.60 -0.39
C ALA A 76 -6.55 -3.73 -1.55
N THR A 77 -5.68 -2.84 -2.08
CA THR A 77 -6.02 -1.96 -3.20
C THR A 77 -6.38 -2.75 -4.44
N PHE A 78 -5.51 -3.67 -4.88
CA PHE A 78 -5.76 -4.44 -6.10
C PHE A 78 -6.93 -5.40 -5.94
N GLY A 79 -7.13 -5.96 -4.74
CA GLY A 79 -8.30 -6.79 -4.44
C GLY A 79 -9.61 -6.00 -4.54
N LEU A 80 -9.65 -4.79 -3.97
CA LEU A 80 -10.81 -3.91 -4.05
C LEU A 80 -11.05 -3.39 -5.46
N ALA A 81 -10.00 -2.99 -6.18
CA ALA A 81 -10.10 -2.54 -7.56
C ALA A 81 -10.64 -3.65 -8.47
N LEU A 82 -10.12 -4.88 -8.35
CA LEU A 82 -10.60 -6.02 -9.11
C LEU A 82 -12.06 -6.37 -8.77
N ALA A 83 -12.43 -6.35 -7.49
CA ALA A 83 -13.81 -6.57 -7.06
C ALA A 83 -14.76 -5.51 -7.62
N SER A 84 -14.36 -4.23 -7.59
CA SER A 84 -15.16 -3.15 -8.18
C SER A 84 -15.30 -3.30 -9.70
N ALA A 85 -14.22 -3.62 -10.41
CA ALA A 85 -14.26 -3.83 -11.87
C ALA A 85 -15.17 -5.00 -12.25
N PHE A 86 -15.21 -6.05 -11.42
CA PHE A 86 -16.11 -7.19 -11.61
C PHE A 86 -17.58 -6.84 -11.34
N LEU A 87 -17.87 -6.07 -10.28
CA LEU A 87 -19.24 -5.67 -9.93
C LEU A 87 -19.85 -4.71 -10.96
N PHE A 88 -19.06 -3.81 -11.53
CA PHE A 88 -19.50 -2.79 -12.50
C PHE A 88 -19.20 -3.19 -13.97
N LEU A 89 -19.11 -4.49 -14.25
CA LEU A 89 -18.77 -4.99 -15.60
C LEU A 89 -19.80 -4.59 -16.67
N GLY A 90 -21.07 -4.44 -16.28
CA GLY A 90 -22.16 -4.06 -17.19
C GLY A 90 -22.36 -2.55 -17.36
N ASP A 91 -21.59 -1.73 -16.66
CA ASP A 91 -21.75 -0.28 -16.71
C ASP A 91 -20.86 0.31 -17.80
N GLU A 92 -21.53 0.89 -18.79
CA GLU A 92 -20.94 1.56 -19.94
C GLU A 92 -21.28 3.05 -19.91
N GLY A 93 -20.37 3.88 -20.41
CA GLY A 93 -20.62 5.31 -20.47
C GLY A 93 -19.40 6.13 -20.84
N ASP A 94 -19.63 7.42 -21.03
CA ASP A 94 -18.59 8.36 -21.39
C ASP A 94 -18.03 9.06 -20.15
N VAL A 95 -16.71 9.18 -20.12
CA VAL A 95 -15.96 9.93 -19.12
C VAL A 95 -15.45 11.19 -19.81
N GLY A 96 -16.16 12.30 -19.55
CA GLY A 96 -15.96 13.55 -20.28
C GLY A 96 -16.28 13.39 -21.76
N ASN A 97 -15.44 13.96 -22.63
CA ASN A 97 -15.67 13.96 -24.09
C ASN A 97 -14.61 13.16 -24.86
N THR A 98 -13.88 12.26 -24.19
CA THR A 98 -12.68 11.62 -24.78
C THR A 98 -12.53 10.15 -24.40
N LEU A 99 -13.00 9.73 -23.22
CA LEU A 99 -12.88 8.37 -22.75
C LEU A 99 -14.24 7.69 -22.83
N HIS A 100 -14.31 6.55 -23.49
CA HIS A 100 -15.48 5.69 -23.52
C HIS A 100 -15.18 4.44 -22.73
N VAL A 101 -16.06 4.09 -21.80
CA VAL A 101 -15.97 2.89 -20.98
C VAL A 101 -16.98 1.89 -21.52
N ASP A 102 -16.47 0.79 -22.05
CA ASP A 102 -17.25 -0.33 -22.59
C ASP A 102 -16.80 -1.66 -21.97
N ALA A 103 -17.53 -2.75 -22.28
CA ALA A 103 -17.19 -4.10 -21.84
C ALA A 103 -15.75 -4.52 -22.20
N PHE A 104 -15.22 -4.05 -23.34
CA PHE A 104 -13.85 -4.35 -23.76
C PHE A 104 -12.81 -3.71 -22.83
N SER A 105 -12.91 -2.40 -22.61
CA SER A 105 -12.07 -1.64 -21.68
C SER A 105 -12.15 -2.22 -20.27
N ARG A 106 -13.36 -2.60 -19.82
CA ARG A 106 -13.58 -3.25 -18.51
C ARG A 106 -12.82 -4.57 -18.38
N ILE A 107 -12.85 -5.42 -19.40
CA ILE A 107 -12.08 -6.67 -19.40
C ILE A 107 -10.58 -6.39 -19.32
N PHE A 108 -10.07 -5.39 -20.05
CA PHE A 108 -8.67 -4.99 -19.95
C PHE A 108 -8.30 -4.50 -18.55
N THR A 109 -9.13 -3.66 -17.93
CA THR A 109 -8.94 -3.22 -16.55
C THR A 109 -8.92 -4.40 -15.58
N MET A 110 -9.80 -5.40 -15.75
CA MET A 110 -9.82 -6.61 -14.92
C MET A 110 -8.56 -7.47 -15.11
N ILE A 111 -8.11 -7.69 -16.35
CA ILE A 111 -6.89 -8.46 -16.62
C ILE A 111 -5.67 -7.76 -15.99
N PHE A 112 -5.58 -6.44 -16.18
CA PHE A 112 -4.51 -5.63 -15.61
C PHE A 112 -4.50 -5.68 -14.07
N THR A 113 -5.65 -5.45 -13.43
CA THR A 113 -5.77 -5.47 -11.96
C THR A 113 -5.53 -6.88 -11.38
N ALA A 114 -5.99 -7.94 -12.06
CA ALA A 114 -5.72 -9.31 -11.66
C ALA A 114 -4.23 -9.67 -11.75
N ALA A 115 -3.54 -9.22 -12.80
CA ALA A 115 -2.10 -9.40 -12.93
C ALA A 115 -1.34 -8.70 -11.78
N LEU A 116 -1.70 -7.45 -11.46
CA LEU A 116 -1.11 -6.73 -10.34
C LEU A 116 -1.38 -7.39 -8.98
N LEU A 117 -2.61 -7.89 -8.78
CA LEU A 117 -2.97 -8.62 -7.58
C LEU A 117 -2.13 -9.90 -7.43
N LEU A 118 -1.98 -10.69 -8.50
CA LEU A 118 -1.15 -11.89 -8.50
C LEU A 118 0.32 -11.58 -8.20
N VAL A 119 0.85 -10.51 -8.80
CA VAL A 119 2.21 -10.04 -8.49
C VAL A 119 2.35 -9.68 -7.01
N SER A 120 1.39 -8.92 -6.45
CA SER A 120 1.41 -8.54 -5.03
C SER A 120 1.34 -9.76 -4.10
N VAL A 121 0.53 -10.77 -4.44
CA VAL A 121 0.49 -12.05 -3.71
C VAL A 121 1.85 -12.73 -3.78
N ALA A 122 2.44 -12.86 -4.97
CA ALA A 122 3.73 -13.51 -5.17
C ALA A 122 4.88 -12.83 -4.39
N THR A 123 4.86 -11.51 -4.28
CA THR A 123 5.90 -10.74 -3.56
C THR A 123 5.77 -10.80 -2.03
N THR A 124 4.68 -11.33 -1.50
CA THR A 124 4.41 -11.40 -0.05
C THR A 124 5.41 -12.31 0.70
N HIS A 125 6.06 -13.23 -0.01
CA HIS A 125 6.93 -14.27 0.58
C HIS A 125 8.34 -13.82 0.99
N ARG A 126 8.65 -12.52 1.02
CA ARG A 126 9.93 -12.08 1.60
C ARG A 126 9.96 -12.42 3.11
N LEU A 127 10.84 -13.34 3.47
CA LEU A 127 11.07 -13.78 4.85
C LEU A 127 11.44 -12.54 5.71
N PRO A 128 10.80 -12.34 6.88
CA PRO A 128 11.15 -11.22 7.73
C PRO A 128 12.50 -11.48 8.41
N ALA A 129 13.44 -10.52 8.32
CA ALA A 129 14.64 -10.54 9.13
C ALA A 129 14.23 -10.49 10.60
N ARG A 130 14.78 -11.39 11.39
CA ARG A 130 14.71 -11.42 12.84
C ARG A 130 16.06 -10.95 13.40
N PRO A 131 16.34 -9.63 13.43
CA PRO A 131 17.67 -9.10 13.76
C PRO A 131 18.07 -9.32 15.23
N LYS A 132 17.10 -9.60 16.10
CA LYS A 132 17.33 -9.85 17.54
C LYS A 132 17.56 -11.32 17.89
N VAL A 133 17.69 -12.20 16.89
CA VAL A 133 17.90 -13.63 17.15
C VAL A 133 19.34 -13.85 17.57
N THR A 134 19.51 -14.41 18.76
CA THR A 134 20.80 -14.84 19.27
C THR A 134 21.08 -16.29 18.89
N PRO A 135 22.36 -16.70 18.83
CA PRO A 135 22.72 -18.12 18.74
C PRO A 135 22.04 -18.96 19.84
N PRO A 136 21.75 -20.25 19.58
CA PRO A 136 21.35 -21.20 20.62
C PRO A 136 22.38 -21.26 21.74
N ILE A 137 21.90 -21.42 22.97
CA ILE A 137 22.74 -21.67 24.15
C ILE A 137 22.48 -23.08 24.68
N GLU A 138 23.44 -23.67 25.39
CA GLU A 138 23.37 -25.07 25.85
C GLU A 138 22.19 -25.36 26.79
N SER A 139 21.61 -24.33 27.42
CA SER A 139 20.41 -24.44 28.25
C SER A 139 19.08 -24.38 27.49
N ASP A 140 19.11 -24.13 26.17
CA ASP A 140 17.90 -24.15 25.34
C ASP A 140 17.41 -25.59 25.13
N SER A 141 16.09 -25.78 25.12
CA SER A 141 15.51 -27.03 24.63
C SER A 141 15.80 -27.22 23.14
N SER A 142 15.85 -28.47 22.67
CA SER A 142 16.08 -28.80 21.25
C SER A 142 15.15 -28.03 20.30
N ALA A 143 13.86 -27.98 20.63
CA ALA A 143 12.86 -27.22 19.86
C ALA A 143 13.15 -25.70 19.79
N ARG A 144 13.71 -25.10 20.86
CA ARG A 144 14.10 -23.68 20.84
C ARG A 144 15.41 -23.44 20.10
N ALA A 145 16.36 -24.35 20.22
CA ALA A 145 17.61 -24.30 19.46
C ALA A 145 17.33 -24.34 17.95
N ASP A 146 16.50 -25.28 17.50
CA ASP A 146 16.12 -25.43 16.09
C ASP A 146 15.40 -24.19 15.55
N MET A 147 14.50 -23.59 16.36
CA MET A 147 13.82 -22.36 15.99
C MET A 147 14.79 -21.17 15.84
N LYS A 148 15.79 -21.06 16.73
CA LYS A 148 16.83 -20.02 16.65
C LYS A 148 17.74 -20.24 15.43
N VAL A 149 18.14 -21.48 15.14
CA VAL A 149 18.95 -21.82 13.95
C VAL A 149 18.20 -21.49 12.66
N ASN A 150 16.94 -21.90 12.52
CA ASN A 150 16.14 -21.58 11.35
C ASN A 150 15.99 -20.07 11.15
N ALA A 151 15.77 -19.33 12.24
CA ALA A 151 15.68 -17.88 12.19
C ALA A 151 17.02 -17.20 11.81
N LEU A 152 18.17 -17.74 12.20
CA LEU A 152 19.49 -17.24 11.78
C LEU A 152 19.77 -17.57 10.29
N ILE A 153 19.37 -18.75 9.83
CA ILE A 153 19.46 -19.13 8.40
C ILE A 153 18.59 -18.19 7.56
N ASP A 154 17.38 -17.88 8.00
CA ASP A 154 16.47 -16.95 7.31
C ASP A 154 17.03 -15.52 7.24
N ASN A 155 17.73 -15.06 8.28
CA ASN A 155 18.44 -13.77 8.26
C ASN A 155 19.57 -13.76 7.23
N ARG A 156 20.32 -14.85 7.11
CA ARG A 156 21.40 -14.98 6.13
C ARG A 156 20.90 -15.03 4.69
N ARG A 157 19.66 -15.45 4.44
CA ARG A 157 19.04 -15.50 3.09
C ARG A 157 18.49 -14.16 2.60
N GLN A 158 18.65 -13.09 3.38
CA GLN A 158 18.11 -11.76 3.10
C GLN A 158 19.16 -10.73 2.65
N VAL A 159 20.35 -11.18 2.22
CA VAL A 159 21.37 -10.31 1.62
C VAL A 159 20.90 -9.77 0.27
#